data_AF-A0A151BER9-F1
#
_entry.id   AF-A0A151BER9-F1
#
_cell.length_a   1.000
_cell.length_b   1.000
_cell.length_c   1.000
_cell.angle_alpha   90.00
_cell.angle_beta   90.00
_cell.angle_gamma   90.00
#
_symmetry.space_group_name_H-M   'P 1'
#
loop_
_entity.id
_entity.type
_entity.pdbx_description
1 polymer ?
#
loop_
_entity_poly.entity_id
_entity_poly.type
_entity_poly.pdbx_seq_one_letter_code
_entity_poly.pdbx_strand_id
1 'polypeptide(L)'
;MRLKLGMIARLKADPEEELDKVQMLGFPTCQIVCWDMSLYREDVARRLRRAAENRDIEVTTLWSGTPGRHVWNFIEGPSTIGLVPPETREVRLKALKKASEFARMIGAPSVTTHVGFIPENPLDPVYVSLIDVLREIAGFCGENGHSGSRPARRPL
;
A
#
# COMPACT_ATOMS: atom_id res chain seq x y z
N MET A 1 -10.96 -21.41 10.75
CA MET A 1 -11.07 -20.12 10.04
C MET A 1 -11.09 -20.42 8.55
N ARG A 2 -12.05 -19.89 7.78
CA ARG A 2 -12.14 -20.10 6.33
C ARG A 2 -11.38 -18.99 5.62
N LEU A 3 -10.52 -19.33 4.65
CA LEU A 3 -9.81 -18.35 3.84
C LEU A 3 -10.80 -17.52 3.01
N LYS A 4 -10.74 -16.20 3.13
CA LYS A 4 -11.51 -15.28 2.29
C LYS A 4 -10.71 -15.01 1.00
N LEU A 5 -11.36 -15.15 -0.15
CA LEU A 5 -10.79 -14.71 -1.42
C LEU A 5 -11.03 -13.21 -1.61
N GLY A 6 -10.21 -12.58 -2.44
CA GLY A 6 -10.33 -11.17 -2.74
C GLY A 6 -9.80 -10.80 -4.11
N MET A 7 -10.16 -9.61 -4.55
CA MET A 7 -9.73 -9.03 -5.82
C MET A 7 -8.92 -7.75 -5.59
N ILE A 8 -7.93 -7.49 -6.44
CA ILE A 8 -7.29 -6.17 -6.49
C ILE A 8 -8.18 -5.24 -7.32
N ALA A 9 -8.68 -4.16 -6.70
CA ALA A 9 -9.51 -3.14 -7.34
C ALA A 9 -8.73 -1.83 -7.44
N ARG A 10 -8.81 -1.15 -8.59
CA ARG A 10 -8.10 0.11 -8.81
C ARG A 10 -8.81 1.26 -8.10
N LEU A 11 -8.08 2.16 -7.45
CA LEU A 11 -8.64 3.43 -7.00
C LEU A 11 -8.85 4.35 -8.21
N LYS A 12 -10.07 4.81 -8.38
CA LYS A 12 -10.46 5.85 -9.35
C LYS A 12 -11.12 7.01 -8.61
N ALA A 13 -11.37 8.11 -9.33
CA ALA A 13 -12.19 9.21 -8.81
C ALA A 13 -13.59 8.74 -8.38
N ASP A 14 -14.14 7.75 -9.09
CA ASP A 14 -15.40 7.08 -8.82
C ASP A 14 -15.16 5.64 -8.34
N PRO A 15 -14.86 5.43 -7.03
CA PRO A 15 -14.50 4.12 -6.50
C PRO A 15 -15.63 3.08 -6.52
N GLU A 16 -16.88 3.53 -6.62
CA GLU A 16 -18.08 2.67 -6.62
C GLU A 16 -18.04 1.64 -7.76
N GLU A 17 -17.67 2.07 -8.98
CA GLU A 17 -17.65 1.20 -10.17
C GLU A 17 -16.71 0.00 -10.02
N GLU A 18 -15.58 0.18 -9.34
CA GLU A 18 -14.62 -0.91 -9.15
C GLU A 18 -15.07 -1.88 -8.05
N LEU A 19 -15.78 -1.39 -7.02
CA LEU A 19 -16.37 -2.23 -5.99
C LEU A 19 -17.63 -2.97 -6.47
N ASP A 20 -18.37 -2.44 -7.45
CA ASP A 20 -19.44 -3.17 -8.13
C ASP A 20 -18.93 -4.45 -8.78
N LYS A 21 -17.74 -4.41 -9.39
CA LYS A 21 -17.10 -5.60 -9.97
C LYS A 21 -16.71 -6.62 -8.91
N VAL A 22 -16.18 -6.16 -7.76
CA VAL A 22 -15.84 -7.03 -6.63
C VAL A 22 -17.09 -7.77 -6.14
N GLN A 23 -18.20 -7.04 -5.95
CA GLN A 23 -19.47 -7.62 -5.51
C GLN A 23 -20.07 -8.57 -6.54
N MET A 24 -20.09 -8.18 -7.82
CA MET A 24 -20.62 -8.99 -8.92
C MET A 24 -19.91 -10.34 -9.04
N LEU A 25 -18.60 -10.38 -8.77
CA LEU A 25 -17.80 -11.61 -8.77
C LEU A 25 -17.90 -12.41 -7.46
N GLY A 26 -18.62 -11.89 -6.46
CA GLY A 26 -18.87 -12.58 -5.18
C GLY A 26 -17.69 -12.58 -4.22
N PHE A 27 -16.73 -11.65 -4.36
CA PHE A 27 -15.59 -11.58 -3.46
C PHE A 27 -15.93 -10.78 -2.19
N PRO A 28 -15.70 -11.35 -0.98
CA PRO A 28 -15.98 -10.66 0.29
C PRO A 28 -14.90 -9.64 0.68
N THR A 29 -13.78 -9.58 -0.05
CA THR A 29 -12.65 -8.71 0.27
C THR A 29 -12.04 -8.10 -0.99
N CYS A 30 -11.37 -6.97 -0.84
CA CYS A 30 -10.52 -6.41 -1.89
C CYS A 30 -9.23 -5.79 -1.35
N GLN A 31 -8.26 -5.60 -2.25
CA GLN A 31 -7.11 -4.74 -2.06
C GLN A 31 -7.26 -3.55 -2.99
N ILE A 32 -7.06 -2.33 -2.48
CA ILE A 32 -7.17 -1.13 -3.30
C ILE A 32 -5.79 -0.79 -3.84
N VAL A 33 -5.62 -0.72 -5.16
CA VAL A 33 -4.35 -0.32 -5.79
C VAL A 33 -4.42 1.10 -6.33
N CYS A 34 -3.43 1.93 -6.00
CA CYS A 34 -3.37 3.31 -6.47
C CYS A 34 -1.93 3.75 -6.76
N TRP A 35 -1.71 4.33 -7.94
CA TRP A 35 -0.43 4.91 -8.38
C TRP A 35 -0.49 6.43 -8.51
N ASP A 36 -1.64 7.05 -8.26
CA ASP A 36 -1.87 8.49 -8.35
C ASP A 36 -2.28 9.07 -6.99
N MET A 37 -1.33 9.73 -6.34
CA MET A 37 -1.49 10.31 -5.01
C MET A 37 -2.43 11.52 -5.02
N SER A 38 -2.86 12.02 -6.18
CA SER A 38 -3.91 13.04 -6.29
C SER A 38 -5.29 12.53 -5.85
N LEU A 39 -5.49 11.21 -5.88
CA LEU A 39 -6.70 10.53 -5.42
C LEU A 39 -6.73 10.31 -3.91
N TYR A 40 -5.61 10.53 -3.20
CA TYR A 40 -5.56 10.49 -1.75
C TYR A 40 -6.15 11.77 -1.15
N ARG A 41 -7.48 11.86 -1.20
CA ARG A 41 -8.30 12.97 -0.74
C ARG A 41 -9.51 12.46 0.04
N GLU A 42 -10.00 13.28 0.96
CA GLU A 42 -11.01 12.88 1.94
C GLU A 42 -12.35 12.51 1.30
N ASP A 43 -12.75 13.20 0.23
CA ASP A 43 -13.99 12.91 -0.50
C ASP A 43 -13.96 11.53 -1.16
N VAL A 44 -12.86 11.17 -1.82
CA VAL A 44 -12.64 9.84 -2.39
C VAL A 44 -12.61 8.77 -1.30
N ALA A 45 -11.93 9.04 -0.17
CA ALA A 45 -11.88 8.11 0.95
C ALA A 45 -13.27 7.80 1.51
N ARG A 46 -14.09 8.82 1.73
CA ARG A 46 -15.47 8.67 2.23
C ARG A 46 -16.34 7.88 1.26
N ARG A 47 -16.25 8.17 -0.05
CA ARG A 47 -16.98 7.45 -1.09
C ARG A 47 -16.60 5.98 -1.13
N LEU A 48 -15.29 5.69 -1.17
CA LEU A 48 -14.76 4.33 -1.20
C LEU A 48 -15.21 3.54 0.04
N ARG A 49 -15.07 4.13 1.24
CA ARG A 49 -15.47 3.48 2.49
C ARG A 49 -16.97 3.16 2.50
N ARG A 50 -17.82 4.13 2.17
CA ARG A 50 -19.28 3.92 2.10
C ARG A 50 -19.65 2.87 1.05
N ALA A 51 -18.96 2.88 -0.09
CA ALA A 51 -19.19 1.90 -1.15
C ALA A 51 -18.84 0.47 -0.73
N ALA A 52 -17.76 0.30 0.04
CA ALA A 52 -17.34 -0.98 0.58
C ALA A 52 -18.31 -1.47 1.67
N GLU A 53 -18.70 -0.59 2.61
CA GLU A 53 -19.69 -0.88 3.66
C GLU A 53 -21.05 -1.31 3.08
N ASN A 54 -21.58 -0.58 2.09
CA ASN A 54 -22.85 -0.90 1.44
C ASN A 54 -22.85 -2.26 0.71
N ARG A 55 -21.68 -2.78 0.35
CA ARG A 55 -21.52 -4.02 -0.42
C ARG A 55 -21.02 -5.19 0.43
N ASP A 56 -20.82 -4.98 1.73
CA ASP A 56 -20.21 -5.93 2.66
C ASP A 56 -18.83 -6.42 2.17
N ILE A 57 -18.02 -5.49 1.64
CA ILE A 57 -16.66 -5.77 1.15
C ILE A 57 -15.64 -5.23 2.15
N GLU A 58 -14.75 -6.10 2.61
CA GLU A 58 -13.62 -5.73 3.46
C GLU A 58 -12.43 -5.21 2.61
N VAL A 59 -12.02 -3.97 2.83
CA VAL A 59 -10.76 -3.44 2.26
C VAL A 59 -9.59 -3.89 3.13
N THR A 60 -8.81 -4.84 2.64
CA THR A 60 -7.76 -5.52 3.42
C THR A 60 -6.41 -4.80 3.41
N THR A 61 -6.11 -4.06 2.34
CA THR A 61 -4.89 -3.25 2.23
C THR A 61 -5.05 -2.18 1.14
N LEU A 62 -4.31 -1.09 1.30
CA LEU A 62 -4.00 -0.17 0.22
C LEU A 62 -2.65 -0.56 -0.40
N TRP A 63 -2.65 -1.12 -1.61
CA TRP A 63 -1.44 -1.23 -2.41
C TRP A 63 -1.09 0.12 -3.03
N SER A 64 -0.13 0.81 -2.41
CA SER A 64 0.36 2.10 -2.88
C SER A 64 1.55 1.94 -3.83
N GLY A 65 1.40 2.51 -5.01
CA GLY A 65 2.52 2.86 -5.88
C GLY A 65 3.30 4.05 -5.37
N THR A 66 4.37 4.41 -6.06
CA THR A 66 5.17 5.60 -5.74
C THR A 66 5.31 6.50 -6.97
N PRO A 67 5.65 7.79 -6.85
CA PRO A 67 5.86 8.64 -8.02
C PRO A 67 7.07 8.21 -8.86
N GLY A 68 7.08 8.64 -10.11
CA GLY A 68 8.20 8.48 -11.04
C GLY A 68 8.13 7.22 -11.89
N ARG A 69 9.27 6.84 -12.46
CA ARG A 69 9.43 5.71 -13.39
C ARG A 69 9.55 4.39 -12.63
N HIS A 70 8.96 3.32 -13.17
CA HIS A 70 9.10 1.94 -12.67
C HIS A 70 9.33 1.01 -13.86
N VAL A 71 10.47 0.30 -13.89
CA VAL A 71 10.75 -0.68 -14.92
C VAL A 71 10.92 -2.05 -14.30
N TRP A 72 10.00 -2.95 -14.61
CA TRP A 72 9.91 -4.28 -13.98
C TRP A 72 10.80 -5.30 -14.70
N ASN A 73 12.11 -5.05 -14.69
CA ASN A 73 13.14 -6.00 -15.16
C ASN A 73 14.35 -5.98 -14.21
N PHE A 74 15.26 -6.95 -14.35
CA PHE A 74 16.44 -7.07 -13.47
C PHE A 74 17.56 -6.08 -13.79
N ILE A 75 17.48 -5.36 -14.91
CA ILE A 75 18.54 -4.45 -15.37
C ILE A 75 18.29 -3.03 -14.82
N GLU A 76 17.10 -2.50 -15.04
CA GLU A 76 16.70 -1.13 -14.67
C GLU A 76 15.80 -1.10 -13.43
N GLY A 77 15.20 -2.22 -13.05
CA GLY A 77 14.37 -2.30 -11.85
C GLY A 77 15.09 -1.87 -10.57
N PRO A 78 16.35 -2.29 -10.34
CA PRO A 78 17.09 -1.89 -9.14
C PRO A 78 17.26 -0.37 -8.96
N SER A 79 17.31 0.39 -10.06
CA SER A 79 17.45 1.86 -10.02
C SER A 79 16.12 2.61 -10.17
N THR A 80 15.00 1.92 -10.42
CA THR A 80 13.71 2.56 -10.72
C THR A 80 12.59 2.21 -9.76
N ILE A 81 12.64 1.14 -8.97
CA ILE A 81 11.46 0.69 -8.19
C ILE A 81 11.63 0.92 -6.69
N GLY A 82 10.59 1.48 -6.06
CA GLY A 82 10.45 1.54 -4.61
C GLY A 82 11.39 2.54 -3.91
N LEU A 83 11.74 2.22 -2.67
CA LEU A 83 12.60 3.01 -1.78
C LEU A 83 14.08 2.65 -1.90
N VAL A 84 14.44 1.56 -2.58
CA VAL A 84 15.84 1.16 -2.78
C VAL A 84 16.65 2.27 -3.48
N PRO A 85 16.23 2.85 -4.63
CA PRO A 85 17.02 3.88 -5.31
C PRO A 85 17.13 5.17 -4.46
N PRO A 86 18.34 5.58 -4.04
CA PRO A 86 18.51 6.77 -3.21
C PRO A 86 17.94 8.06 -3.82
N GLU A 87 18.04 8.21 -5.14
CA GLU A 87 17.72 9.45 -5.87
C GLU A 87 16.23 9.81 -5.80
N THR A 88 15.35 8.81 -5.68
CA THR A 88 13.90 9.01 -5.62
C THR A 88 13.32 8.69 -4.24
N ARG A 89 14.15 8.25 -3.29
CA ARG A 89 13.71 7.72 -2.01
C ARG A 89 12.87 8.72 -1.21
N GLU A 90 13.31 9.96 -1.13
CA GLU A 90 12.63 10.99 -0.31
C GLU A 90 11.21 11.28 -0.82
N VAL A 91 11.04 11.52 -2.11
CA VAL A 91 9.72 11.81 -2.69
C VAL A 91 8.78 10.60 -2.60
N ARG A 92 9.33 9.39 -2.72
CA ARG A 92 8.56 8.14 -2.59
C ARG A 92 8.18 7.85 -1.15
N LEU A 93 9.03 8.15 -0.19
CA LEU A 93 8.72 8.05 1.24
C LEU A 93 7.57 8.99 1.62
N LYS A 94 7.62 10.25 1.17
CA LYS A 94 6.51 11.22 1.38
C LYS A 94 5.19 10.69 0.80
N ALA A 95 5.24 10.08 -0.38
CA ALA A 95 4.06 9.49 -1.00
C ALA A 95 3.49 8.30 -0.20
N LEU A 96 4.35 7.43 0.35
CA LEU A 96 3.92 6.31 1.19
C LEU A 96 3.34 6.77 2.53
N LYS A 97 3.87 7.85 3.12
CA LYS A 97 3.25 8.48 4.30
C LYS A 97 1.83 8.98 3.99
N LYS A 98 1.65 9.67 2.85
CA LYS A 98 0.32 10.07 2.38
C LYS A 98 -0.61 8.87 2.14
N ALA A 99 -0.06 7.76 1.63
CA ALA A 99 -0.81 6.51 1.46
C ALA A 99 -1.24 5.91 2.80
N SER A 100 -0.38 5.93 3.82
CA SER A 100 -0.74 5.53 5.19
C SER A 100 -1.89 6.38 5.73
N GLU A 101 -1.81 7.70 5.63
CA GLU A 101 -2.93 8.57 6.05
C GLU A 101 -4.24 8.23 5.33
N PHE A 102 -4.19 8.01 4.01
CA PHE A 102 -5.36 7.61 3.23
C PHE A 102 -5.90 6.22 3.62
N ALA A 103 -5.00 5.25 3.83
CA ALA A 103 -5.36 3.91 4.30
C ALA A 103 -6.11 3.96 5.64
N ARG A 104 -5.69 4.84 6.56
CA ARG A 104 -6.41 5.10 7.80
C ARG A 104 -7.80 5.68 7.55
N MET A 105 -7.97 6.61 6.61
CA MET A 105 -9.28 7.20 6.29
C MET A 105 -10.27 6.17 5.74
N ILE A 106 -9.79 5.24 4.91
CA ILE A 106 -10.63 4.19 4.29
C ILE A 106 -10.84 2.97 5.20
N GLY A 107 -10.22 2.95 6.38
CA GLY A 107 -10.28 1.83 7.33
C GLY A 107 -9.47 0.61 6.92
N ALA A 108 -8.51 0.74 5.99
CA ALA A 108 -7.64 -0.36 5.60
C ALA A 108 -6.61 -0.64 6.72
N PRO A 109 -6.45 -1.90 7.17
CA PRO A 109 -5.57 -2.24 8.28
C PRO A 109 -4.08 -2.25 7.91
N SER A 110 -3.74 -2.14 6.62
CA SER A 110 -2.35 -2.17 6.14
C SER A 110 -2.15 -1.37 4.86
N VAL A 111 -0.88 -1.01 4.60
CA VAL A 111 -0.40 -0.48 3.33
C VAL A 111 0.61 -1.46 2.76
N THR A 112 0.44 -1.83 1.50
CA THR A 112 1.34 -2.70 0.75
C THR A 112 2.08 -1.88 -0.31
N THR A 113 3.37 -2.14 -0.50
CA THR A 113 4.14 -1.55 -1.61
C THR A 113 5.30 -2.44 -2.00
N HIS A 114 5.85 -2.24 -3.20
CA HIS A 114 7.09 -2.87 -3.62
C HIS A 114 8.27 -1.98 -3.25
N VAL A 115 9.02 -2.35 -2.23
CA VAL A 115 10.10 -1.51 -1.67
C VAL A 115 11.34 -1.41 -2.58
N GLY A 116 11.46 -2.27 -3.59
CA GLY A 116 12.54 -2.26 -4.58
C GLY A 116 13.33 -3.56 -4.59
N PHE A 117 14.42 -3.59 -5.35
CA PHE A 117 15.35 -4.72 -5.38
C PHE A 117 16.36 -4.58 -4.23
N ILE A 118 16.06 -5.18 -3.09
CA ILE A 118 16.91 -5.06 -1.89
C ILE A 118 18.27 -5.74 -2.17
N PRO A 119 19.41 -5.06 -1.93
CA PRO A 119 20.72 -5.71 -2.06
C PRO A 119 20.85 -6.93 -1.14
N GLU A 120 21.44 -8.01 -1.63
CA GLU A 120 21.63 -9.24 -0.83
C GLU A 120 22.67 -9.08 0.27
N ASN A 121 23.68 -8.23 0.05
CA ASN A 121 24.72 -7.96 1.03
C ASN A 121 24.21 -6.99 2.11
N PRO A 122 24.10 -7.40 3.37
CA PRO A 122 23.64 -6.53 4.46
C PRO A 122 24.63 -5.39 4.80
N LEU A 123 25.87 -5.46 4.32
CA LEU A 123 26.87 -4.39 4.44
C LEU A 123 26.87 -3.42 3.26
N ASP A 124 26.02 -3.63 2.24
CA ASP A 124 25.88 -2.69 1.15
C ASP A 124 25.37 -1.33 1.68
N PRO A 125 26.01 -0.20 1.34
CA PRO A 125 25.57 1.13 1.80
C PRO A 125 24.10 1.46 1.44
N VAL A 126 23.60 0.95 0.31
CA VAL A 126 22.20 1.09 -0.09
C VAL A 126 21.29 0.29 0.83
N TYR A 127 21.69 -0.93 1.22
CA TYR A 127 20.96 -1.74 2.20
C TYR A 127 20.90 -1.02 3.54
N VAL A 128 22.06 -0.61 4.08
CA VAL A 128 22.15 0.03 5.41
C VAL A 128 21.29 1.29 5.45
N SER A 129 21.41 2.16 4.43
CA SER A 129 20.60 3.39 4.36
C SER A 129 19.11 3.14 4.11
N LEU A 130 18.72 2.01 3.50
CA LEU A 130 17.32 1.63 3.32
C LEU A 130 16.66 1.23 4.64
N ILE A 131 17.38 0.55 5.54
CA ILE A 131 16.81 0.06 6.81
C ILE A 131 16.25 1.21 7.66
N ASP A 132 16.93 2.34 7.74
CA ASP A 132 16.46 3.49 8.51
C ASP A 132 15.16 4.06 7.93
N VAL A 133 15.05 4.11 6.60
CA VAL A 133 13.83 4.55 5.91
C VAL A 133 12.69 3.55 6.10
N LEU A 134 12.97 2.24 6.09
CA LEU A 134 11.97 1.22 6.36
C LEU A 134 11.45 1.28 7.81
N ARG A 135 12.33 1.55 8.79
CA ARG A 135 11.93 1.78 10.18
C ARG A 135 11.05 3.02 10.32
N GLU A 136 11.41 4.11 9.64
CA GLU A 136 10.64 5.35 9.66
C GLU A 136 9.22 5.14 9.13
N ILE A 137 9.06 4.55 7.93
CA ILE A 137 7.72 4.33 7.36
C ILE A 137 6.93 3.28 8.13
N ALA A 138 7.57 2.22 8.64
CA ALA A 138 6.90 1.24 9.48
C ALA A 138 6.40 1.85 10.80
N GLY A 139 7.19 2.74 11.41
CA GLY A 139 6.81 3.52 12.58
C GLY A 139 5.60 4.42 12.28
N PHE A 140 5.66 5.18 11.19
CA PHE A 140 4.56 6.05 10.75
C PHE A 140 3.26 5.28 10.47
N CYS A 141 3.35 4.12 9.83
CA CYS A 141 2.20 3.23 9.65
C CYS A 141 1.65 2.72 10.98
N GLY A 142 2.52 2.38 11.94
CA GLY A 142 2.12 1.96 13.28
C GLY A 142 1.37 3.06 14.06
N GLU A 143 1.82 4.32 13.97
CA GLU A 143 1.14 5.47 14.56
C GLU A 143 -0.25 5.71 13.95
N ASN A 144 -0.43 5.41 12.67
CA ASN A 144 -1.72 5.47 11.98
C ASN A 144 -2.62 4.25 12.20
N GLY A 145 -2.22 3.31 13.07
CA GLY A 145 -2.99 2.12 13.41
C GLY A 145 -2.91 0.99 12.39
N HIS A 146 -2.01 1.07 11.41
CA HIS A 146 -1.77 -0.03 10.48
C HIS A 146 -0.92 -1.10 11.15
N SER A 147 -1.31 -2.35 10.95
CA SER A 147 -0.36 -3.43 11.18
C SER A 147 0.61 -3.43 10.02
N GLY A 148 1.87 -3.05 10.28
CA GLY A 148 2.97 -3.68 9.54
C GLY A 148 2.83 -5.19 9.67
N SER A 149 3.37 -5.99 8.75
CA SER A 149 3.37 -7.45 8.81
C SER A 149 4.13 -7.96 10.05
N ARG A 150 3.58 -7.72 11.25
CA ARG A 150 4.03 -8.29 12.49
C ARG A 150 3.64 -9.77 12.42
N PRO A 151 4.59 -10.71 12.58
CA PRO A 151 4.20 -12.06 12.92
C PRO A 151 3.35 -11.96 14.19
N ALA A 152 2.16 -12.55 14.15
CA ALA A 152 1.19 -12.50 15.24
C ALA A 152 1.91 -12.83 16.56
N ARG A 153 1.99 -11.87 17.48
CA ARG A 153 2.31 -12.19 18.86
C ARG A 153 1.15 -13.05 19.35
N ARG A 154 1.39 -14.35 19.53
CA ARG A 154 0.47 -15.21 20.26
C ARG A 154 0.28 -14.60 21.66
N PRO A 155 -0.95 -14.45 22.16
CA PRO A 155 -1.14 -14.21 23.58
C PRO A 155 -0.60 -15.42 24.35
N LEU A 156 0.13 -15.14 25.43
CA LEU A 156 0.46 -16.11 26.47
C LEU A 156 -0.83 -16.56 27.18
#